data_AF-J2L2D7-F1
#
_entry.id   AF-J2L2D7-F1
#
_cell.length_a   1.000
_cell.length_b   1.000
_cell.length_c   1.000
_cell.angle_alpha   90.00
_cell.angle_beta   90.00
_cell.angle_gamma   90.00
#
_symmetry.space_group_name_H-M   'P 1'
#
loop_
_entity.id
_entity.type
_entity.pdbx_description
1 polymer ?
#
loop_
_entity_poly.entity_id
_entity_poly.type
_entity_poly.pdbx_seq_one_letter_code
_entity_poly.pdbx_strand_id
1 'polypeptide(L)'
;MPKRLVLFMSLAGLAASSALAVDPAIKKQLEKLDPATRLEQSCDTEAMSRINSDGTGFRPDKVIAYTFKDPIPSDDRLEAPGAVFRSKGDWYHLSYTCITGPQHINVRDLKYKIGDKVPKDNWTKYYLYD
;
A
#
# COMPACT_ATOMS: atom_id res chain seq x y z
N MET A 1 30.01 57.70 -7.06
CA MET A 1 29.31 56.77 -6.15
C MET A 1 28.73 55.62 -6.96
N PRO A 2 29.24 54.38 -6.92
CA PRO A 2 28.55 53.25 -7.52
C PRO A 2 27.74 52.49 -6.46
N LYS A 3 26.46 52.29 -6.78
CA LYS A 3 25.43 51.63 -5.97
C LYS A 3 25.67 50.12 -6.04
N ARG A 4 25.95 49.48 -4.90
CA ARG A 4 26.07 48.01 -4.79
C ARG A 4 24.68 47.39 -4.92
N LEU A 5 24.43 46.67 -6.01
CA LEU A 5 23.25 45.83 -6.18
C LEU A 5 23.53 44.49 -5.49
N VAL A 6 22.87 44.24 -4.36
CA VAL A 6 22.96 42.95 -3.65
C VAL A 6 21.87 42.04 -4.20
N LEU A 7 22.26 41.00 -4.91
CA LEU A 7 21.38 39.97 -5.44
C LEU A 7 21.08 38.96 -4.32
N PHE A 8 19.86 38.98 -3.78
CA PHE A 8 19.38 37.92 -2.89
C PHE A 8 19.03 36.69 -3.72
N MET A 9 19.89 35.68 -3.68
CA MET A 9 19.65 34.37 -4.30
C MET A 9 18.85 33.52 -3.31
N SER A 10 17.53 33.46 -3.51
CA SER A 10 16.63 32.60 -2.72
C SER A 10 16.92 31.13 -3.03
N LEU A 11 17.43 30.38 -2.06
CA LEU A 11 17.55 28.93 -2.12
C LEU A 11 16.16 28.30 -1.92
N ALA A 12 15.50 27.91 -3.01
CA ALA A 12 14.33 27.04 -2.94
C ALA A 12 14.82 25.61 -2.69
N GLY A 13 14.62 25.09 -1.48
CA GLY A 13 14.93 23.71 -1.13
C GLY A 13 14.01 22.74 -1.86
N LEU A 14 14.55 21.94 -2.79
CA LEU A 14 13.85 20.79 -3.32
C LEU A 14 13.80 19.71 -2.24
N ALA A 15 12.62 19.48 -1.66
CA ALA A 15 12.37 18.25 -0.91
C ALA A 15 12.38 17.08 -1.91
N ALA A 16 13.50 16.36 -1.99
CA ALA A 16 13.57 15.11 -2.72
C ALA A 16 12.71 14.08 -1.97
N SER A 17 11.53 13.77 -2.49
CA SER A 17 10.75 12.62 -2.04
C SER A 17 11.52 11.36 -2.42
N SER A 18 12.26 10.79 -1.47
CA SER A 18 12.86 9.46 -1.62
C SER A 18 11.73 8.46 -1.81
N ALA A 19 11.47 8.04 -3.04
CA ALA A 19 10.74 6.80 -3.28
C ALA A 19 11.57 5.70 -2.61
N LEU A 20 11.08 5.11 -1.52
CA LEU A 20 11.76 4.02 -0.86
C LEU A 20 11.90 2.89 -1.88
N ALA A 21 13.14 2.50 -2.17
CA ALA A 21 13.41 1.39 -3.07
C ALA A 21 12.91 0.10 -2.42
N VAL A 22 12.14 -0.70 -3.17
CA VAL A 22 11.71 -2.04 -2.75
C VAL A 22 12.96 -2.90 -2.51
N ASP A 23 12.97 -3.62 -1.39
CA ASP A 23 14.08 -4.52 -1.03
C ASP A 23 14.41 -5.47 -2.20
N PRO A 24 15.69 -5.62 -2.60
CA PRO A 24 16.06 -6.45 -3.76
C PRO A 24 15.63 -7.92 -3.66
N ALA A 25 15.60 -8.50 -2.46
CA ALA A 25 15.15 -9.87 -2.27
C ALA A 25 13.63 -9.99 -2.45
N ILE A 26 12.85 -9.03 -1.93
CA ILE A 26 11.40 -8.94 -2.15
C ILE A 26 11.11 -8.75 -3.64
N LYS A 27 11.83 -7.82 -4.29
CA LYS A 27 11.71 -7.58 -5.73
C LYS A 27 11.90 -8.88 -6.53
N LYS A 28 12.94 -9.65 -6.24
CA LYS A 28 13.23 -10.92 -6.91
C LYS A 28 12.16 -11.99 -6.68
N GLN A 29 11.47 -11.97 -5.53
CA GLN A 29 10.33 -12.84 -5.28
C GLN A 29 9.10 -12.43 -6.09
N LEU A 30 8.79 -11.13 -6.11
CA LEU A 30 7.70 -10.55 -6.89
C LEU A 30 7.86 -10.82 -8.40
N GLU A 31 9.08 -10.70 -8.92
CA GLU A 31 9.39 -10.97 -10.33
C GLU A 31 9.09 -12.40 -10.79
N LYS A 32 8.94 -13.36 -9.87
CA LYS A 32 8.56 -14.75 -10.18
C LYS A 32 7.05 -14.95 -10.31
N LEU A 33 6.25 -14.00 -9.84
CA LEU A 33 4.79 -14.04 -9.93
C LEU A 33 4.35 -13.61 -11.32
N ASP A 34 3.19 -14.09 -11.77
CA ASP A 34 2.54 -13.51 -12.95
C ASP A 34 2.18 -12.04 -12.69
N PRO A 35 2.03 -11.21 -13.74
CA PRO A 35 1.84 -9.77 -13.57
C PRO A 35 0.64 -9.36 -12.70
N ALA A 36 -0.47 -10.11 -12.75
CA ALA A 36 -1.67 -9.78 -11.98
C ALA A 36 -1.45 -10.09 -10.49
N THR A 37 -0.94 -11.28 -10.18
CA THR A 37 -0.58 -11.65 -8.80
C THR A 37 0.49 -10.72 -8.24
N ARG A 38 1.47 -10.31 -9.06
CA ARG A 38 2.51 -9.37 -8.64
C ARG A 38 1.92 -8.02 -8.22
N LEU A 39 1.00 -7.47 -9.02
CA LEU A 39 0.29 -6.23 -8.72
C LEU A 39 -0.41 -6.32 -7.37
N GLU A 40 -1.21 -7.36 -7.16
CA GLU A 40 -1.93 -7.59 -5.90
C GLU A 40 -0.97 -7.70 -4.71
N GLN A 41 0.07 -8.52 -4.79
CA GLN A 41 1.02 -8.72 -3.69
C GLN A 41 1.81 -7.46 -3.36
N SER A 42 2.20 -6.67 -4.36
CA SER A 42 2.83 -5.36 -4.15
C SER A 42 1.89 -4.39 -3.43
N CYS A 43 0.62 -4.34 -3.83
CA CYS A 43 -0.38 -3.47 -3.21
C CYS A 43 -0.74 -3.89 -1.78
N ASP A 44 -0.88 -5.18 -1.53
CA ASP A 44 -1.14 -5.74 -0.20
C ASP A 44 0.04 -5.47 0.75
N THR A 45 1.28 -5.62 0.26
CA THR A 45 2.50 -5.32 1.02
C THR A 45 2.59 -3.84 1.38
N GLU A 46 2.32 -2.96 0.43
CA GLU A 46 2.30 -1.52 0.68
C GLU A 46 1.18 -1.13 1.66
N ALA A 47 -0.01 -1.73 1.55
CA ALA A 47 -1.10 -1.49 2.49
C ALA A 47 -0.71 -1.86 3.92
N MET A 48 -0.09 -3.01 4.12
CA MET A 48 0.44 -3.39 5.44
C MET A 48 1.46 -2.37 5.95
N SER A 49 2.42 -1.98 5.11
CA SER A 49 3.48 -1.02 5.44
C SER A 49 2.93 0.35 5.87
N ARG A 50 1.99 0.92 5.09
CA ARG A 50 1.37 2.22 5.41
C ARG A 50 0.53 2.15 6.67
N ILE A 51 -0.35 1.16 6.80
CA ILE A 51 -1.19 1.00 7.99
C ILE A 51 -0.34 0.86 9.27
N ASN A 52 0.77 0.12 9.20
CA ASN A 52 1.72 -0.02 10.30
C ASN A 52 2.43 1.30 10.67
N SER A 53 2.63 2.20 9.69
CA SER A 53 3.41 3.43 9.84
C SER A 53 2.55 4.66 10.18
N ASP A 54 1.24 4.61 9.88
CA ASP A 54 0.31 5.76 9.99
C ASP A 54 -0.19 6.06 11.42
N GLY A 55 0.49 5.55 12.45
CA GLY A 55 0.18 5.87 13.86
C GLY A 55 -1.17 5.32 14.36
N THR A 56 -1.85 4.48 13.58
CA THR A 56 -3.15 3.87 13.92
C THR A 56 -3.10 2.89 15.09
N GLY A 57 -1.90 2.40 15.43
CA GLY A 57 -1.68 1.36 16.44
C GLY A 57 -1.92 -0.07 15.93
N PHE A 58 -2.35 -0.22 14.67
CA PHE A 58 -2.40 -1.51 13.99
C PHE A 58 -0.99 -1.98 13.63
N ARG A 59 -0.84 -3.30 13.61
CA ARG A 59 0.34 -4.05 13.16
C ARG A 59 -0.14 -5.15 12.22
N PRO A 60 -0.34 -4.84 10.93
CA PRO A 60 -0.81 -5.82 9.98
C PRO A 60 0.22 -6.92 9.75
N ASP A 61 -0.22 -8.17 9.73
CA ASP A 61 0.60 -9.34 9.35
C ASP A 61 0.06 -10.07 8.12
N LYS A 62 -1.12 -9.66 7.63
CA LYS A 62 -1.79 -10.23 6.46
C LYS A 62 -2.76 -9.22 5.87
N VAL A 63 -2.86 -9.21 4.55
CA VAL A 63 -3.95 -8.58 3.77
C VAL A 63 -4.51 -9.64 2.85
N ILE A 64 -5.82 -9.60 2.61
CA ILE A 64 -6.51 -10.40 1.59
C ILE A 64 -7.40 -9.43 0.80
N ALA A 65 -7.15 -9.28 -0.50
CA ALA A 65 -7.82 -8.27 -1.32
C ALA A 65 -9.27 -8.62 -1.71
N TYR A 66 -9.63 -9.91 -1.67
CA TYR A 66 -10.84 -10.48 -2.28
C TYR A 66 -11.86 -11.05 -1.28
N THR A 67 -11.79 -10.71 0.00
CA THR A 67 -12.62 -11.36 1.04
C THR A 67 -14.12 -11.09 0.91
N PHE A 68 -14.51 -9.83 0.70
CA PHE A 68 -15.92 -9.41 0.63
C PHE A 68 -16.38 -9.05 -0.79
N LYS A 69 -15.42 -8.76 -1.68
CA LYS A 69 -15.65 -8.40 -3.09
C LYS A 69 -14.34 -8.54 -3.85
N ASP A 70 -14.42 -9.01 -5.10
CA ASP A 70 -13.26 -9.20 -5.95
C ASP A 70 -12.50 -7.90 -6.25
N PRO A 71 -11.16 -7.96 -6.32
CA PRO A 71 -10.34 -6.87 -6.82
C PRO A 71 -10.63 -6.59 -8.29
N ILE A 72 -10.51 -5.33 -8.66
CA ILE A 72 -10.75 -4.83 -10.03
C ILE A 72 -9.40 -4.34 -10.55
N PRO A 73 -8.66 -5.18 -11.31
CA PRO A 73 -7.41 -4.78 -11.92
C PRO A 73 -7.63 -3.95 -13.19
N SER A 74 -6.70 -3.04 -13.45
CA SER A 74 -6.46 -2.32 -14.70
C SER A 74 -4.94 -2.16 -14.83
N ASP A 75 -4.37 -1.96 -16.02
CA ASP A 75 -2.92 -1.81 -16.30
C ASP A 75 -1.99 -1.80 -15.06
N ASP A 76 -1.71 -0.62 -14.49
CA ASP A 76 -0.87 -0.42 -13.30
C ASP A 76 -1.68 -0.21 -12.00
N ARG A 77 -2.99 -0.48 -12.01
CA ARG A 77 -3.95 -0.10 -10.94
C ARG A 77 -4.71 -1.31 -10.41
N LEU A 78 -4.86 -1.36 -9.09
CA LEU A 78 -5.73 -2.31 -8.41
C LEU A 78 -6.70 -1.59 -7.48
N GLU A 79 -7.99 -1.86 -7.64
CA GLU A 79 -9.01 -1.51 -6.65
C GLU A 79 -9.44 -2.75 -5.89
N ALA A 80 -9.32 -2.72 -4.56
CA ALA A 80 -9.75 -3.82 -3.69
C ALA A 80 -10.85 -3.30 -2.74
N PRO A 81 -12.13 -3.27 -3.19
CA PRO A 81 -13.23 -2.71 -2.41
C PRO A 81 -13.69 -3.61 -1.25
N GLY A 82 -13.31 -4.89 -1.25
CA GLY A 82 -13.71 -5.89 -0.26
C GLY A 82 -12.55 -6.53 0.49
N ALA A 83 -11.45 -5.82 0.64
CA ALA A 83 -10.26 -6.33 1.29
C ALA A 83 -10.44 -6.47 2.81
N VAL A 84 -9.51 -7.18 3.44
CA VAL A 84 -9.31 -7.22 4.89
C VAL A 84 -7.83 -7.17 5.21
N PHE A 85 -7.49 -6.72 6.41
CA PHE A 85 -6.18 -6.98 6.99
C PHE A 85 -6.33 -7.60 8.38
N ARG A 86 -5.34 -8.40 8.78
CA ARG A 86 -5.27 -8.97 10.12
C ARG A 86 -4.26 -8.20 10.93
N SER A 87 -4.61 -7.86 12.16
CA SER A 87 -3.70 -7.26 13.11
C SER A 87 -3.94 -7.80 14.51
N LYS A 88 -2.87 -8.26 15.17
CA LYS A 88 -2.90 -8.82 16.53
C LYS A 88 -3.95 -9.93 16.69
N GLY A 89 -4.09 -10.77 15.66
CA GLY A 89 -5.03 -11.89 15.65
C GLY A 89 -6.50 -11.50 15.41
N ASP A 90 -6.80 -10.26 15.00
CA ASP A 90 -8.15 -9.84 14.63
C ASP A 90 -8.19 -9.32 13.18
N TRP A 91 -9.31 -9.57 12.49
CA TRP A 91 -9.54 -9.10 11.13
C TRP A 91 -10.32 -7.79 11.09
N TYR A 92 -9.95 -6.89 10.18
CA TYR A 92 -10.57 -5.59 9.98
C TYR A 92 -10.90 -5.40 8.51
N HIS A 93 -12.03 -4.77 8.23
CA HIS A 93 -12.40 -4.38 6.88
C HIS A 93 -11.37 -3.40 6.32
N LEU A 94 -11.04 -3.57 5.04
CA LEU A 94 -10.16 -2.70 4.29
C LEU A 94 -10.78 -2.44 2.92
N SER A 95 -10.61 -1.22 2.42
CA SER A 95 -10.73 -0.96 1.00
C SER A 95 -9.54 -0.14 0.56
N TYR A 96 -9.01 -0.41 -0.62
CA TYR A 96 -7.92 0.38 -1.15
C TYR A 96 -7.96 0.54 -2.67
N THR A 97 -7.25 1.57 -3.12
CA THR A 97 -6.86 1.81 -4.50
C THR A 97 -5.35 1.96 -4.52
N CYS A 98 -4.68 1.15 -5.32
CA CYS A 98 -3.24 1.10 -5.44
C CYS A 98 -2.82 1.35 -6.89
N ILE A 99 -1.74 2.10 -7.11
CA ILE A 99 -1.15 2.33 -8.42
C ILE A 99 0.34 1.99 -8.34
N THR A 100 0.82 1.11 -9.22
CA THR A 100 2.24 0.76 -9.36
C THR A 100 2.90 1.47 -10.54
N GLY A 101 4.19 1.18 -10.77
CA GLY A 101 4.78 1.33 -12.10
C GLY A 101 4.64 0.07 -12.97
N PRO A 102 5.05 0.15 -14.26
CA PRO A 102 4.81 -0.89 -15.28
C PRO A 102 5.31 -2.30 -14.98
N GLN A 103 6.18 -2.45 -13.98
CA GLN A 103 6.69 -3.76 -13.55
C GLN A 103 5.79 -4.41 -12.49
N HIS A 104 4.77 -3.69 -12.01
CA HIS A 104 3.86 -4.05 -10.91
C HIS A 104 4.58 -4.31 -9.59
N ILE A 105 5.66 -3.57 -9.32
CA ILE A 105 6.52 -3.76 -8.14
C ILE A 105 6.49 -2.54 -7.24
N ASN A 106 6.91 -1.39 -7.78
CA ASN A 106 7.01 -0.16 -7.02
C ASN A 106 5.63 0.51 -6.96
N VAL A 107 5.03 0.57 -5.77
CA VAL A 107 3.79 1.31 -5.54
C VAL A 107 4.08 2.81 -5.55
N ARG A 108 3.34 3.55 -6.37
CA ARG A 108 3.46 5.01 -6.56
C ARG A 108 2.39 5.77 -5.79
N ASP A 109 1.18 5.22 -5.72
CA ASP A 109 0.07 5.78 -4.95
C ASP A 109 -0.71 4.66 -4.27
N LEU A 110 -1.18 4.92 -3.05
CA LEU A 110 -2.07 4.04 -2.32
C LEU A 110 -3.01 4.90 -1.48
N LYS A 111 -4.31 4.74 -1.72
CA LYS A 111 -5.39 5.31 -0.91
C LYS A 111 -6.13 4.15 -0.28
N TYR A 112 -6.34 4.20 1.03
CA TYR A 112 -7.02 3.13 1.73
C TYR A 112 -7.98 3.69 2.79
N LYS A 113 -8.95 2.86 3.17
CA LYS A 113 -9.87 3.12 4.28
C LYS A 113 -9.98 1.86 5.13
N ILE A 114 -9.70 2.02 6.42
CA ILE A 114 -9.95 1.00 7.44
C ILE A 114 -11.42 1.09 7.86
N GLY A 115 -12.08 -0.05 7.88
CA GLY A 115 -13.43 -0.20 8.41
C GLY A 115 -13.42 -0.92 9.75
N ASP A 116 -14.60 -1.37 10.17
CA ASP A 116 -14.80 -2.04 11.45
C ASP A 116 -14.09 -3.39 11.54
N LYS A 117 -13.96 -3.90 12.75
CA LYS A 117 -13.52 -5.28 13.02
C LYS A 117 -14.53 -6.26 12.43
N VAL A 118 -14.04 -7.29 11.73
CA VAL A 118 -14.87 -8.41 11.25
C VAL A 118 -15.27 -9.29 12.44
N PRO A 119 -16.57 -9.47 12.74
CA PRO A 119 -17.01 -10.34 13.83
C PRO A 119 -16.49 -11.77 13.66
N LYS A 120 -16.00 -12.39 14.74
CA LYS A 120 -15.45 -13.76 14.69
C LYS A 120 -16.43 -14.80 14.15
N ASP A 121 -17.72 -14.64 14.44
CA ASP A 121 -18.79 -15.53 13.95
C ASP A 121 -18.89 -15.54 12.42
N ASN A 122 -18.38 -14.51 11.74
CA ASN A 122 -18.34 -14.43 10.28
C ASN A 122 -17.08 -15.05 9.66
N TRP A 123 -16.05 -15.39 10.46
CA TRP A 123 -14.74 -15.75 9.91
C TRP A 123 -14.78 -17.01 9.06
N THR A 124 -15.44 -18.07 9.53
CA THR A 124 -15.57 -19.32 8.77
C THR A 124 -16.26 -19.10 7.42
N LYS A 125 -17.26 -18.21 7.37
CA LYS A 125 -17.97 -17.87 6.12
C LYS A 125 -17.04 -17.21 5.09
N TYR A 126 -16.07 -16.43 5.55
CA TYR A 126 -15.15 -15.67 4.70
C TYR A 126 -13.72 -16.24 4.69
N TYR A 127 -13.54 -17.48 5.14
CA TYR A 127 -12.24 -18.16 5.21
C TYR A 127 -11.16 -17.39 6.00
N LEU A 128 -11.57 -16.65 7.02
CA LEU A 128 -10.69 -15.95 7.95
C LEU A 128 -10.35 -16.84 9.14
N TYR A 129 -9.16 -16.64 9.72
CA TYR A 129 -8.60 -17.48 10.78
C TYR A 129 -7.62 -16.69 11.66
N ASP A 130 -7.29 -17.26 12.81
CA ASP A 130 -6.42 -16.65 13.82
C ASP A 130 -4.95 -16.51 13.38
#